data_AF-A0A1F7Q562-F1
#
_entry.id   AF-A0A1F7Q562-F1
#
_cell.length_a   1.000
_cell.length_b   1.000
_cell.length_c   1.000
_cell.angle_alpha   90.00
_cell.angle_beta   90.00
_cell.angle_gamma   90.00
#
_symmetry.space_group_name_H-M   'P 1'
#
loop_
_entity.id
_entity.type
_entity.pdbx_description
1 polymer ?
#
loop_
_entity_poly.entity_id
_entity_poly.type
_entity_poly.pdbx_seq_one_letter_code
_entity_poly.pdbx_strand_id
1 'polypeptide(L)'
;MPSLDLAPGESLHYEYDAPGAPGTTFVFVNALSGSTATWQHPEIGPRLRAAGHGTLCWNFRGQAETRFGAATELSPRLVVEDLARLVADLAPPRPILVGLSIGGLFAAQGCLAGVPAVGLVLINTLRKPGPRLEWINQAVVALARAGGTRLVMEANLPMLVNPEQLAALRPGVFTAEPYQPMAPADGMFRLLAGSLAADWDLPWERLAVPVLIMTGLHDRVFYVPADVEQLTARIPEHRTVTFADAGHLIPVERPRAFADALLAFARARGIG
;
A
#
# COMPACT_ATOMS: atom_id res chain seq x y z
N MET A 1 -7.91 15.05 14.79
CA MET A 1 -7.94 14.18 13.59
C MET A 1 -8.69 12.92 13.96
N PRO A 2 -9.45 12.30 13.03
CA PRO A 2 -10.21 11.10 13.33
C PRO A 2 -9.27 9.97 13.74
N SER A 3 -9.67 9.22 14.77
CA SER A 3 -8.99 8.00 15.17
C SER A 3 -10.01 6.96 15.65
N LEU A 4 -9.73 5.69 15.37
CA LEU A 4 -10.48 4.56 15.90
C LEU A 4 -9.73 4.00 17.10
N ASP A 5 -10.32 4.12 18.29
CA ASP A 5 -9.73 3.56 19.51
C ASP A 5 -9.86 2.03 19.50
N LEU A 6 -8.73 1.35 19.73
CA LEU A 6 -8.65 -0.12 19.72
C LEU A 6 -8.51 -0.69 21.14
N ALA A 7 -7.69 -0.04 21.95
CA ALA A 7 -7.42 -0.39 23.35
C ALA A 7 -6.87 0.86 24.08
N PRO A 8 -6.75 0.85 25.42
CA PRO A 8 -6.13 1.97 26.14
C PRO A 8 -4.73 2.30 25.58
N GLY A 9 -4.60 3.49 24.99
CA GLY A 9 -3.34 3.97 24.39
C GLY A 9 -3.06 3.49 22.96
N GLU A 10 -3.96 2.72 22.34
CA GLU A 10 -3.83 2.25 20.95
C GLU A 10 -4.99 2.72 20.10
N SER A 11 -4.67 3.31 18.94
CA SER A 11 -5.69 3.84 18.03
C SER A 11 -5.18 3.86 16.59
N LEU A 12 -6.09 3.71 15.63
CA LEU A 12 -5.80 3.87 14.20
C LEU A 12 -6.16 5.27 13.74
N HIS A 13 -5.21 5.99 13.19
CA HIS A 13 -5.51 7.20 12.44
C HIS A 13 -6.14 6.85 11.10
N TYR A 14 -7.23 7.54 10.77
CA TYR A 14 -7.89 7.42 9.48
C TYR A 14 -8.47 8.76 9.00
N GLU A 15 -8.67 8.85 7.70
CA GLU A 15 -9.41 9.91 7.02
C GLU A 15 -10.48 9.25 6.16
N TYR A 16 -11.75 9.52 6.48
CA TYR A 16 -12.89 8.91 5.80
C TYR A 16 -13.84 9.97 5.23
N ASP A 17 -14.06 9.89 3.93
CA ASP A 17 -15.09 10.62 3.21
C ASP A 17 -16.07 9.59 2.62
N ALA A 18 -17.33 9.63 3.06
CA ALA A 18 -18.35 8.74 2.54
C ALA A 18 -18.73 9.09 1.07
N PRO A 19 -19.09 8.11 0.23
CA PRO A 19 -19.56 8.36 -1.13
C PRO A 19 -20.92 9.07 -1.15
N GLY A 20 -21.26 9.67 -2.28
CA GLY A 20 -22.66 9.95 -2.61
C GLY A 20 -23.43 8.66 -2.90
N ALA A 21 -24.76 8.62 -2.71
CA ALA A 21 -25.55 7.41 -2.98
C ALA A 21 -25.53 7.04 -4.48
N PRO A 22 -25.35 5.76 -4.91
CA PRO A 22 -24.91 4.52 -4.25
C PRO A 22 -23.44 4.14 -4.59
N GLY A 23 -22.51 5.08 -4.39
CA GLY A 23 -21.11 4.95 -4.77
C GLY A 23 -20.29 3.97 -3.92
N THR A 24 -19.17 3.51 -4.48
CA THR A 24 -18.14 2.73 -3.76
C THR A 24 -17.29 3.58 -2.87
N THR A 25 -16.69 2.97 -1.85
CA THR A 25 -15.55 3.53 -1.13
C THR A 25 -14.25 2.87 -1.55
N PHE A 26 -13.25 3.66 -1.96
CA PHE A 26 -11.88 3.17 -2.11
C PHE A 26 -11.21 3.15 -0.74
N VAL A 27 -10.85 1.96 -0.27
CA VAL A 27 -10.17 1.75 1.01
C VAL A 27 -8.68 1.52 0.72
N PHE A 28 -7.85 2.49 1.06
CA PHE A 28 -6.43 2.47 0.73
C PHE A 28 -5.60 1.77 1.80
N VAL A 29 -4.71 0.88 1.38
CA VAL A 29 -3.82 0.09 2.24
C VAL A 29 -2.38 0.45 1.90
N ASN A 30 -1.70 1.11 2.84
CA ASN A 30 -0.38 1.74 2.65
C ASN A 30 0.73 0.72 2.28
N ALA A 31 1.80 1.24 1.67
CA ALA A 31 3.13 0.62 1.79
C ALA A 31 3.73 0.92 3.18
N LEU A 32 4.81 0.24 3.60
CA LEU A 32 5.39 0.40 4.95
C LEU A 32 5.84 1.84 5.26
N SER A 33 6.37 2.54 4.26
CA SER A 33 6.77 3.95 4.37
C SER A 33 5.67 4.95 3.95
N GLY A 34 4.44 4.47 3.75
CA GLY A 34 3.32 5.28 3.29
C GLY A 34 2.63 6.06 4.40
N SER A 35 1.67 6.90 4.00
CA SER A 35 0.75 7.60 4.88
C SER A 35 -0.54 7.95 4.13
N THR A 36 -1.57 8.39 4.85
CA THR A 36 -2.80 8.94 4.27
C THR A 36 -2.54 10.04 3.24
N ALA A 37 -1.47 10.83 3.42
CA ALA A 37 -1.11 11.92 2.52
C ALA A 37 -0.89 11.47 1.07
N THR A 38 -0.37 10.26 0.84
CA THR A 38 -0.21 9.71 -0.52
C THR A 38 -1.56 9.62 -1.24
N TRP A 39 -2.60 9.22 -0.53
CA TRP A 39 -3.93 9.00 -1.10
C TRP A 39 -4.75 10.28 -1.16
N GLN A 40 -4.48 11.24 -0.27
CA GLN A 40 -5.05 12.58 -0.31
C GLN A 40 -4.39 13.51 -1.32
N HIS A 41 -3.44 13.01 -2.12
CA HIS A 41 -2.89 13.75 -3.25
C HIS A 41 -4.04 14.32 -4.12
N PRO A 42 -3.99 15.60 -4.56
CA PRO A 42 -5.10 16.27 -5.24
C PRO A 42 -5.67 15.52 -6.45
N GLU A 43 -4.80 14.83 -7.18
CA GLU A 43 -5.17 14.03 -8.36
C GLU A 43 -5.69 12.61 -8.03
N ILE A 44 -5.75 12.22 -6.76
CA ILE A 44 -6.24 10.91 -6.28
C ILE A 44 -7.50 11.09 -5.43
N GLY A 45 -7.38 11.33 -4.12
CA GLY A 45 -8.51 11.32 -3.19
C GLY A 45 -9.62 12.30 -3.60
N PRO A 46 -9.33 13.61 -3.74
CA PRO A 46 -10.32 14.58 -4.20
C PRO A 46 -10.91 14.25 -5.57
N ARG A 47 -10.12 13.71 -6.50
CA ARG A 47 -10.60 13.29 -7.83
C ARG A 47 -11.60 12.14 -7.77
N LEU A 48 -11.36 11.15 -6.92
CA LEU A 48 -12.29 10.03 -6.70
C LEU A 48 -13.59 10.52 -6.05
N ARG A 49 -13.49 11.43 -5.07
CA ARG A 49 -14.65 12.06 -4.42
C ARG A 49 -15.48 12.91 -5.36
N ALA A 50 -14.82 13.69 -6.23
CA ALA A 50 -15.50 14.47 -7.27
C ALA A 50 -16.27 13.59 -8.27
N ALA A 51 -15.87 12.32 -8.43
CA ALA A 51 -16.58 11.33 -9.24
C ALA A 51 -17.69 10.58 -8.46
N GLY A 52 -17.99 10.98 -7.22
CA GLY A 52 -19.07 10.41 -6.40
C GLY A 52 -18.66 9.24 -5.51
N HIS A 53 -17.39 8.84 -5.51
CA HIS A 53 -16.88 7.74 -4.69
C HIS A 53 -16.43 8.22 -3.31
N GLY A 54 -16.44 7.32 -2.34
CA GLY A 54 -15.87 7.53 -1.01
C GLY A 54 -14.38 7.19 -1.01
N THR A 55 -13.66 7.71 -0.02
CA THR A 55 -12.27 7.38 0.22
C THR A 55 -12.04 7.12 1.70
N LEU A 56 -11.44 5.99 2.04
CA LEU A 56 -10.99 5.64 3.38
C LEU A 56 -9.47 5.42 3.33
N CYS A 57 -8.73 6.35 3.91
CA CYS A 57 -7.28 6.31 4.05
C CYS A 57 -6.96 6.06 5.53
N TRP A 58 -5.93 5.26 5.83
CA TRP A 58 -5.54 5.01 7.22
C TRP A 58 -4.06 4.73 7.33
N ASN A 59 -3.51 4.92 8.52
CA ASN A 59 -2.10 4.67 8.84
C ASN A 59 -1.99 3.42 9.71
N PHE A 60 -1.05 2.53 9.37
CA PHE A 60 -0.76 1.34 10.17
C PHE A 60 -0.19 1.73 11.54
N ARG A 61 -0.27 0.82 12.51
CA ARG A 61 0.53 0.95 13.72
C ARG A 61 2.01 0.97 13.33
N GLY A 62 2.72 2.03 13.75
CA GLY A 62 4.09 2.32 13.32
C GLY A 62 4.20 3.39 12.23
N GLN A 63 3.08 3.85 11.65
CA GLN A 63 3.01 5.02 10.77
C GLN A 63 2.51 6.25 11.53
N ALA A 64 2.61 7.42 10.89
CA ALA A 64 2.25 8.69 11.50
C ALA A 64 0.85 8.66 12.11
N GLU A 65 0.69 9.29 13.28
CA GLU A 65 -0.59 9.55 13.97
C GLU A 65 -1.33 8.32 14.54
N THR A 66 -1.00 7.12 14.10
CA THR A 66 -1.51 5.86 14.66
C THR A 66 -0.70 5.48 15.92
N ARG A 67 -1.40 5.24 17.03
CA ARG A 67 -0.78 4.92 18.32
C ARG A 67 -0.75 3.41 18.56
N PHE A 68 0.32 2.95 19.21
CA PHE A 68 0.51 1.55 19.57
C PHE A 68 1.25 1.43 20.90
N GLY A 69 1.00 0.35 21.63
CA GLY A 69 1.66 0.05 22.90
C GLY A 69 3.12 -0.36 22.73
N ALA A 70 3.94 -0.12 23.75
CA ALA A 70 5.35 -0.49 23.72
C ALA A 70 5.56 -2.01 23.49
N ALA A 71 4.70 -2.84 24.07
CA ALA A 71 4.73 -4.31 23.94
C ALA A 71 4.08 -4.84 22.65
N THR A 72 3.46 -3.98 21.85
CA THR A 72 2.65 -4.39 20.68
C THR A 72 3.53 -4.84 19.53
N GLU A 73 3.45 -6.10 19.15
CA GLU A 73 4.18 -6.63 18.01
C GLU A 73 3.56 -6.14 16.68
N LEU A 74 4.30 -5.34 15.91
CA LEU A 74 3.83 -4.79 14.63
C LEU A 74 4.01 -5.83 13.51
N SER A 75 3.14 -6.84 13.50
CA SER A 75 3.20 -7.94 12.55
C SER A 75 2.31 -7.71 11.31
N PRO A 76 2.59 -8.39 10.18
CA PRO A 76 1.69 -8.44 9.02
C PRO A 76 0.25 -8.81 9.38
N ARG A 77 0.11 -9.80 10.27
CA ARG A 77 -1.20 -10.25 10.77
C ARG A 77 -1.95 -9.12 11.47
N LEU A 78 -1.28 -8.34 12.31
CA LEU A 78 -1.90 -7.22 13.02
C LEU A 78 -2.44 -6.17 12.03
N VAL A 79 -1.73 -5.89 10.94
CA VAL A 79 -2.21 -4.94 9.92
C VAL A 79 -3.50 -5.44 9.25
N VAL A 80 -3.62 -6.74 8.98
CA VAL A 80 -4.84 -7.34 8.42
C VAL A 80 -6.00 -7.31 9.43
N GLU A 81 -5.72 -7.57 10.71
CA GLU A 81 -6.70 -7.48 11.80
C GLU A 81 -7.19 -6.03 11.99
N ASP A 82 -6.29 -5.06 11.95
CA ASP A 82 -6.60 -3.62 12.01
C ASP A 82 -7.47 -3.19 10.82
N LEU A 83 -7.15 -3.65 9.60
CA LEU A 83 -7.98 -3.42 8.40
C LEU A 83 -9.40 -3.97 8.59
N ALA A 84 -9.52 -5.21 9.06
CA ALA A 84 -10.81 -5.84 9.31
C ALA A 84 -11.62 -5.07 10.36
N ARG A 85 -10.97 -4.62 11.44
CA ARG A 85 -11.61 -3.83 12.50
C ARG A 85 -12.07 -2.47 11.98
N LEU A 86 -11.24 -1.78 11.21
CA LEU A 86 -11.55 -0.47 10.64
C LEU A 86 -12.74 -0.55 9.67
N VAL A 87 -12.76 -1.56 8.78
CA VAL A 87 -13.88 -1.76 7.84
C VAL A 87 -15.16 -2.18 8.57
N ALA A 88 -15.06 -3.01 9.62
CA ALA A 88 -16.22 -3.40 10.41
C ALA A 88 -16.85 -2.22 11.18
N ASP A 89 -16.01 -1.34 11.72
CA ASP A 89 -16.47 -0.17 12.51
C ASP A 89 -17.07 0.93 11.63
N LEU A 90 -16.39 1.29 10.54
CA LEU A 90 -16.82 2.38 9.66
C LEU A 90 -17.86 1.96 8.61
N ALA A 91 -17.98 0.66 8.36
CA ALA A 91 -18.90 0.05 7.39
C ALA A 91 -18.94 0.78 6.03
N PRO A 92 -17.78 0.99 5.36
CA PRO A 92 -17.76 1.70 4.09
C PRO A 92 -18.59 0.96 3.03
N PRO A 93 -19.49 1.63 2.29
CA PRO A 93 -20.35 0.96 1.32
C PRO A 93 -19.53 0.46 0.11
N ARG A 94 -19.80 -0.79 -0.30
CA ARG A 94 -19.23 -1.43 -1.50
C ARG A 94 -17.71 -1.17 -1.62
N PRO A 95 -16.91 -1.56 -0.62
CA PRO A 95 -15.51 -1.16 -0.54
C PRO A 95 -14.67 -1.82 -1.65
N ILE A 96 -13.81 -1.04 -2.29
CA ILE A 96 -12.74 -1.52 -3.16
C ILE A 96 -11.44 -1.37 -2.38
N LEU A 97 -10.76 -2.48 -2.06
CA LEU A 97 -9.49 -2.42 -1.34
C LEU A 97 -8.37 -2.09 -2.34
N VAL A 98 -7.55 -1.08 -2.04
CA VAL A 98 -6.50 -0.59 -2.92
C VAL A 98 -5.17 -0.60 -2.19
N GLY A 99 -4.28 -1.54 -2.55
CA GLY A 99 -3.04 -1.74 -1.82
C GLY A 99 -1.79 -1.50 -2.66
N LEU A 100 -0.84 -0.75 -2.10
CA LEU A 100 0.48 -0.55 -2.69
C LEU A 100 1.51 -1.52 -2.13
N SER A 101 2.17 -2.26 -3.02
CA SER A 101 3.24 -3.19 -2.67
C SER A 101 2.76 -4.21 -1.64
N ILE A 102 3.37 -4.27 -0.46
CA ILE A 102 2.92 -5.08 0.66
C ILE A 102 1.50 -4.73 1.15
N GLY A 103 1.05 -3.48 0.97
CA GLY A 103 -0.33 -3.12 1.24
C GLY A 103 -1.32 -3.88 0.37
N GLY A 104 -0.94 -4.23 -0.86
CA GLY A 104 -1.75 -5.11 -1.72
C GLY A 104 -1.79 -6.54 -1.22
N LEU A 105 -0.70 -7.04 -0.63
CA LEU A 105 -0.69 -8.34 0.04
C LEU A 105 -1.65 -8.33 1.23
N PHE A 106 -1.59 -7.30 2.08
CA PHE A 106 -2.48 -7.17 3.24
C PHE A 106 -3.95 -7.01 2.84
N ALA A 107 -4.23 -6.25 1.77
CA ALA A 107 -5.57 -6.14 1.21
C ALA A 107 -6.10 -7.50 0.71
N ALA A 108 -5.27 -8.27 -0.01
CA ALA A 108 -5.63 -9.59 -0.50
C ALA A 108 -5.84 -10.60 0.64
N GLN A 109 -4.98 -10.59 1.66
CA GLN A 109 -5.15 -11.36 2.90
C GLN A 109 -6.46 -10.98 3.61
N GLY A 110 -6.79 -9.69 3.67
CA GLY A 110 -8.06 -9.19 4.19
C GLY A 110 -9.25 -9.78 3.43
N CYS A 111 -9.24 -9.77 2.09
CA CYS A 111 -10.28 -10.40 1.28
C CYS A 111 -10.44 -11.90 1.63
N LEU A 112 -9.34 -12.64 1.72
CA LEU A 112 -9.37 -14.08 2.07
C LEU A 112 -9.82 -14.34 3.50
N ALA A 113 -9.62 -13.37 4.41
CA ALA A 113 -10.07 -13.39 5.79
C ALA A 113 -11.53 -12.89 5.96
N GLY A 114 -12.21 -12.52 4.87
CA GLY A 114 -13.61 -12.12 4.89
C GLY A 114 -13.86 -10.63 5.12
N VAL A 115 -12.85 -9.76 5.00
CA VAL A 115 -13.07 -8.31 4.93
C VAL A 115 -13.96 -8.03 3.72
N PRO A 116 -15.12 -7.34 3.90
CA PRO A 116 -16.00 -7.00 2.78
C PRO A 116 -15.23 -6.27 1.68
N ALA A 117 -15.41 -6.72 0.44
CA ALA A 117 -14.84 -6.09 -0.74
C ALA A 117 -15.70 -6.40 -1.97
N VAL A 118 -15.88 -5.43 -2.86
CA VAL A 118 -16.49 -5.62 -4.19
C VAL A 118 -15.42 -5.62 -5.30
N GLY A 119 -14.17 -5.36 -4.93
CA GLY A 119 -13.02 -5.39 -5.82
C GLY A 119 -11.71 -5.20 -5.04
N LEU A 120 -10.61 -5.59 -5.67
CA LEU A 120 -9.25 -5.48 -5.12
C LEU A 120 -8.33 -4.84 -6.16
N VAL A 121 -7.49 -3.90 -5.75
CA VAL A 121 -6.48 -3.27 -6.60
C VAL A 121 -5.10 -3.54 -6.02
N LEU A 122 -4.25 -4.16 -6.83
CA LEU A 122 -2.89 -4.54 -6.49
C LEU A 122 -1.91 -3.65 -7.25
N ILE A 123 -1.18 -2.78 -6.56
CA ILE A 123 -0.22 -1.86 -7.17
C ILE A 123 1.18 -2.38 -6.90
N ASN A 124 1.87 -2.89 -7.93
CA ASN A 124 3.20 -3.48 -7.81
C ASN A 124 3.30 -4.50 -6.66
N THR A 125 2.31 -5.39 -6.52
CA THR A 125 2.24 -6.35 -5.40
C THR A 125 2.78 -7.73 -5.75
N LEU A 126 2.41 -8.27 -6.91
CA LEU A 126 2.64 -9.68 -7.25
C LEU A 126 4.13 -10.02 -7.33
N ARG A 127 4.56 -10.96 -6.48
CA ARG A 127 5.93 -11.47 -6.37
C ARG A 127 5.93 -12.82 -5.66
N LYS A 128 6.99 -13.59 -5.85
CA LYS A 128 7.18 -14.86 -5.14
C LYS A 128 8.17 -14.73 -3.99
N PRO A 129 8.02 -15.54 -2.92
CA PRO A 129 9.08 -15.70 -1.95
C PRO A 129 10.34 -16.26 -2.62
N GLY A 130 11.51 -15.91 -2.07
CA GLY A 130 12.78 -16.41 -2.54
C GLY A 130 13.96 -15.52 -2.14
N PRO A 131 15.20 -15.96 -2.42
CA PRO A 131 16.41 -15.35 -1.87
C PRO A 131 16.56 -13.86 -2.19
N ARG A 132 16.12 -13.43 -3.38
CA ARG A 132 16.17 -12.02 -3.78
C ARG A 132 15.26 -11.14 -2.92
N LEU A 133 14.01 -11.57 -2.71
CA LEU A 133 13.04 -10.82 -1.91
C LEU A 133 13.48 -10.77 -0.44
N GLU A 134 13.94 -11.91 0.09
CA GLU A 134 14.50 -12.01 1.44
C GLU A 134 15.68 -11.05 1.63
N TRP A 135 16.62 -11.04 0.68
CA TRP A 135 17.77 -10.13 0.71
C TRP A 135 17.36 -8.67 0.72
N ILE A 136 16.46 -8.26 -0.18
CA ILE A 136 15.97 -6.87 -0.27
C ILE A 136 15.33 -6.45 1.07
N ASN A 137 14.44 -7.29 1.61
CA ASN A 137 13.73 -6.98 2.84
C ASN A 137 14.69 -6.85 4.04
N GLN A 138 15.66 -7.76 4.17
CA GLN A 138 16.69 -7.68 5.21
C GLN A 138 17.59 -6.45 5.06
N ALA A 139 18.01 -6.13 3.82
CA ALA A 139 18.84 -4.98 3.52
C ALA A 139 18.14 -3.66 3.86
N VAL A 140 16.84 -3.51 3.55
CA VAL A 140 16.06 -2.31 3.90
C VAL A 140 16.04 -2.09 5.42
N VAL A 141 15.83 -3.15 6.22
CA VAL A 141 15.87 -3.05 7.68
C VAL A 141 17.27 -2.66 8.18
N ALA A 142 18.33 -3.24 7.60
CA ALA A 142 19.71 -2.89 7.96
C ALA A 142 20.04 -1.43 7.64
N LEU A 143 19.63 -0.94 6.46
CA LEU A 143 19.82 0.46 6.04
C LEU A 143 19.02 1.42 6.93
N ALA A 144 17.77 1.09 7.28
CA ALA A 144 16.97 1.89 8.19
C ALA A 144 17.62 2.00 9.58
N ARG A 145 18.17 0.89 10.09
CA ARG A 145 18.94 0.86 11.35
C ARG A 145 20.21 1.70 11.27
N ALA A 146 20.90 1.70 10.13
CA ALA A 146 22.19 2.38 9.97
C ALA A 146 22.07 3.87 9.66
N GLY A 147 21.01 4.30 8.96
CA GLY A 147 20.91 5.69 8.50
C GLY A 147 19.50 6.20 8.22
N GLY A 148 18.48 5.46 8.63
CA GLY A 148 17.08 5.85 8.53
C GLY A 148 16.54 5.95 7.11
N THR A 149 15.40 6.63 6.96
CA THR A 149 14.65 6.73 5.70
C THR A 149 15.51 7.27 4.57
N ARG A 150 16.37 8.27 4.85
CA ARG A 150 17.20 8.88 3.81
C ARG A 150 18.20 7.89 3.22
N LEU A 151 18.87 7.09 4.03
CA LEU A 151 19.78 6.05 3.54
C LEU A 151 19.04 4.97 2.74
N VAL A 152 17.84 4.56 3.21
CA VAL A 152 16.98 3.63 2.47
C VAL A 152 16.61 4.20 1.10
N MET A 153 16.21 5.48 1.04
CA MET A 153 15.85 6.17 -0.20
C MET A 153 17.04 6.30 -1.15
N GLU A 154 18.20 6.77 -0.67
CA GLU A 154 19.43 6.89 -1.47
C GLU A 154 19.83 5.55 -2.12
N ALA A 155 19.74 4.45 -1.37
CA ALA A 155 20.13 3.13 -1.85
C ALA A 155 19.13 2.51 -2.84
N ASN A 156 17.82 2.78 -2.70
CA ASN A 156 16.79 2.03 -3.40
C ASN A 156 16.04 2.81 -4.48
N LEU A 157 15.88 4.14 -4.33
CA LEU A 157 15.09 4.94 -5.29
C LEU A 157 15.52 4.74 -6.75
N PRO A 158 16.83 4.74 -7.10
CA PRO A 158 17.27 4.56 -8.48
C PRO A 158 16.72 3.31 -9.18
N MET A 159 16.36 2.29 -8.39
CA MET A 159 15.81 1.03 -8.87
C MET A 159 14.30 0.93 -8.68
N LEU A 160 13.68 1.86 -7.94
CA LEU A 160 12.27 1.82 -7.61
C LEU A 160 11.42 2.77 -8.44
N VAL A 161 11.92 3.92 -8.89
CA VAL A 161 11.08 4.93 -9.56
C VAL A 161 11.64 5.33 -10.92
N ASN A 162 10.81 5.98 -11.74
CA ASN A 162 11.21 6.47 -13.05
C ASN A 162 12.26 7.61 -12.97
N PRO A 163 12.98 7.92 -14.07
CA PRO A 163 14.01 8.97 -14.07
C PRO A 163 13.50 10.38 -13.72
N GLU A 164 12.26 10.69 -14.08
CA GLU A 164 11.63 11.98 -13.78
C GLU A 164 11.47 12.17 -12.25
N GLN A 165 10.93 11.17 -11.57
CA GLN A 165 10.75 11.16 -10.13
C GLN A 165 12.10 11.12 -9.40
N LEU A 166 13.10 10.43 -9.94
CA LEU A 166 14.47 10.49 -9.41
C LEU A 166 15.02 11.92 -9.44
N ALA A 167 14.87 12.62 -10.56
CA ALA A 167 15.32 14.00 -10.68
C ALA A 167 14.59 14.92 -9.69
N ALA A 168 13.28 14.73 -9.53
CA ALA A 168 12.46 15.51 -8.59
C ALA A 168 12.83 15.28 -7.12
N LEU A 169 13.11 14.03 -6.73
CA LEU A 169 13.46 13.68 -5.35
C LEU A 169 14.92 13.98 -4.99
N ARG A 170 15.81 14.10 -5.98
CA ARG A 170 17.26 14.22 -5.77
C ARG A 170 17.65 15.32 -4.76
N PRO A 171 17.13 16.56 -4.82
CA PRO A 171 17.52 17.61 -3.88
C PRO A 171 17.12 17.34 -2.42
N GLY A 172 16.02 16.61 -2.20
CA GLY A 172 15.55 16.25 -0.85
C GLY A 172 16.22 14.99 -0.29
N VAL A 173 16.77 14.16 -1.17
CA VAL A 173 17.42 12.89 -0.80
C VAL A 173 18.92 13.07 -0.58
N PHE A 174 19.61 13.75 -1.49
CA PHE A 174 21.05 14.01 -1.37
C PHE A 174 21.30 15.35 -0.69
N THR A 175 21.39 15.33 0.64
CA THR A 175 21.67 16.50 1.47
C THR A 175 23.02 16.39 2.17
N ALA A 176 23.54 17.52 2.69
CA ALA A 176 24.77 17.54 3.47
C ALA A 176 24.59 17.12 4.95
N GLU A 177 23.34 16.88 5.37
CA GLU A 177 23.02 16.46 6.73
C GLU A 177 23.62 15.08 7.04
N PRO A 178 23.89 14.75 8.31
CA PRO A 178 24.25 13.39 8.69
C PRO A 178 23.03 12.45 8.53
N TYR A 179 23.30 11.16 8.36
CA TYR A 179 22.22 10.16 8.41
C TYR A 179 21.64 10.08 9.82
N GLN A 180 20.35 9.75 9.91
CA GLN A 180 19.63 9.64 11.18
C GLN A 180 19.16 8.20 11.34
N PRO A 181 19.95 7.33 12.03
CA PRO A 181 19.57 5.96 12.35
C PRO A 181 18.19 5.89 13.02
N MET A 182 17.36 4.92 12.62
CA MET A 182 16.13 4.64 13.36
C MET A 182 16.41 3.83 14.61
N ALA A 183 15.89 4.29 15.75
CA ALA A 183 15.97 3.56 17.00
C ALA A 183 15.12 2.26 16.94
N PRO A 184 15.48 1.18 17.67
CA PRO A 184 14.68 -0.04 17.70
C PRO A 184 13.23 0.15 18.17
N ALA A 185 12.97 1.20 18.95
CA ALA A 185 11.64 1.56 19.44
C ALA A 185 10.83 2.42 18.45
N ASP A 186 11.46 2.92 17.37
CA ASP A 186 10.79 3.72 16.34
C ASP A 186 9.68 2.91 15.66
N GLY A 187 8.52 3.55 15.45
CA GLY A 187 7.35 2.88 14.89
C GLY A 187 7.56 2.36 13.47
N MET A 188 8.17 3.17 12.61
CA MET A 188 8.44 2.79 11.22
C MET A 188 9.48 1.66 11.19
N PHE A 189 10.50 1.73 12.05
CA PHE A 189 11.49 0.66 12.16
C PHE A 189 10.87 -0.66 12.61
N ARG A 190 10.02 -0.64 13.64
CA ARG A 190 9.32 -1.85 14.12
C ARG A 190 8.42 -2.45 13.06
N LEU A 191 7.72 -1.60 12.30
CA LEU A 191 6.87 -2.04 11.20
C LEU A 191 7.70 -2.66 10.05
N LEU A 192 8.83 -2.04 9.69
CA LEU A 192 9.78 -2.59 8.70
C LEU A 192 10.32 -3.95 9.17
N ALA A 193 10.77 -4.06 10.43
CA ALA A 193 11.29 -5.31 10.98
C ALA A 193 10.22 -6.41 11.05
N GLY A 194 8.99 -6.07 11.48
CA GLY A 194 7.88 -7.01 11.53
C GLY A 194 7.46 -7.51 10.15
N SER A 195 7.58 -6.67 9.11
CA SER A 195 7.26 -7.05 7.73
C SER A 195 8.11 -8.20 7.17
N LEU A 196 9.24 -8.54 7.79
CA LEU A 196 10.06 -9.70 7.41
C LEU A 196 9.30 -11.02 7.54
N ALA A 197 8.28 -11.07 8.41
CA ALA A 197 7.41 -12.23 8.60
C ALA A 197 6.23 -12.29 7.60
N ALA A 198 6.20 -11.41 6.60
CA ALA A 198 5.10 -11.38 5.64
C ALA A 198 5.12 -12.63 4.74
N ASP A 199 3.99 -13.34 4.75
CA ASP A 199 3.79 -14.50 3.89
C ASP A 199 3.30 -14.07 2.50
N TRP A 200 4.18 -14.21 1.51
CA TRP A 200 3.90 -13.89 0.11
C TRP A 200 3.32 -15.07 -0.68
N ASP A 201 3.27 -16.27 -0.10
CA ASP A 201 2.68 -17.45 -0.75
C ASP A 201 1.16 -17.50 -0.55
N LEU A 202 0.49 -16.52 -1.15
CA LEU A 202 -0.96 -16.41 -1.06
C LEU A 202 -1.65 -17.41 -2.02
N PRO A 203 -2.79 -18.03 -1.63
CA PRO A 203 -3.62 -18.79 -2.56
C PRO A 203 -4.44 -17.85 -3.45
N TRP A 204 -3.78 -17.21 -4.43
CA TRP A 204 -4.37 -16.19 -5.32
C TRP A 204 -5.64 -16.67 -6.05
N GLU A 205 -5.74 -17.97 -6.32
CA GLU A 205 -6.91 -18.63 -6.92
C GLU A 205 -8.17 -18.62 -6.06
N ARG A 206 -8.04 -18.30 -4.76
CA ARG A 206 -9.18 -18.19 -3.83
C ARG A 206 -9.78 -16.78 -3.77
N LEU A 207 -9.19 -15.80 -4.47
CA LEU A 207 -9.77 -14.46 -4.54
C LEU A 207 -11.08 -14.49 -5.32
N ALA A 208 -12.19 -14.24 -4.62
CA ALA A 208 -13.54 -14.28 -5.17
C ALA A 208 -14.06 -12.91 -5.66
N VAL A 209 -13.22 -11.86 -5.60
CA VAL A 209 -13.54 -10.52 -6.07
C VAL A 209 -12.76 -10.20 -7.34
N PRO A 210 -13.28 -9.32 -8.21
CA PRO A 210 -12.52 -8.83 -9.36
C PRO A 210 -11.25 -8.12 -8.91
N VAL A 211 -10.14 -8.38 -9.60
CA VAL A 211 -8.84 -7.78 -9.27
C VAL A 211 -8.35 -6.86 -10.40
N LEU A 212 -7.91 -5.67 -10.05
CA LEU A 212 -7.12 -4.81 -10.95
C LEU A 212 -5.65 -4.88 -10.54
N ILE A 213 -4.81 -5.33 -11.45
CA ILE A 213 -3.37 -5.43 -11.27
C ILE A 213 -2.73 -4.23 -11.99
N MET A 214 -2.01 -3.40 -11.25
CA MET A 214 -1.26 -2.27 -11.78
C MET A 214 0.23 -2.53 -11.66
N THR A 215 0.96 -2.41 -12.77
CA THR A 215 2.40 -2.69 -12.83
C THR A 215 3.17 -1.54 -13.45
N GLY A 216 4.20 -1.05 -12.77
CA GLY A 216 5.11 -0.03 -13.27
C GLY A 216 6.39 -0.67 -13.81
N LEU A 217 6.70 -0.44 -15.09
CA LEU A 217 7.83 -1.11 -15.77
C LEU A 217 9.22 -0.59 -15.35
N HIS A 218 9.28 0.54 -14.65
CA HIS A 218 10.52 1.05 -14.07
C HIS A 218 10.84 0.48 -12.69
N ASP A 219 9.97 -0.33 -12.10
CA ASP A 219 10.29 -1.07 -10.89
C ASP A 219 11.34 -2.14 -11.23
N ARG A 220 12.57 -1.97 -10.79
CA ARG A 220 13.68 -2.89 -11.03
C ARG A 220 13.99 -3.77 -9.82
N VAL A 221 13.32 -3.52 -8.70
CA VAL A 221 13.54 -4.25 -7.44
C VAL A 221 12.58 -5.43 -7.35
N PHE A 222 11.31 -5.14 -7.58
CA PHE A 222 10.19 -5.94 -7.16
C PHE A 222 9.41 -6.53 -8.34
N TYR A 223 9.53 -5.96 -9.53
CA TYR A 223 8.91 -6.49 -10.74
C TYR A 223 9.78 -7.57 -11.37
N VAL A 224 9.25 -8.80 -11.38
CA VAL A 224 9.79 -9.93 -12.13
C VAL A 224 8.71 -10.36 -13.12
N PRO A 225 8.87 -10.12 -14.44
CA PRO A 225 7.79 -10.34 -15.42
C PRO A 225 7.18 -11.74 -15.34
N ALA A 226 8.03 -12.78 -15.26
CA ALA A 226 7.58 -14.17 -15.20
C ALA A 226 6.80 -14.48 -13.91
N ASP A 227 7.15 -13.87 -12.78
CA ASP A 227 6.41 -14.07 -11.52
C ASP A 227 5.05 -13.36 -11.58
N VAL A 228 5.02 -12.13 -12.10
CA VAL A 228 3.77 -11.39 -12.27
C VAL A 228 2.84 -12.15 -13.21
N GLU A 229 3.32 -12.63 -14.35
CA GLU A 229 2.54 -13.43 -15.30
C GLU A 229 1.96 -14.68 -14.65
N GLN A 230 2.79 -15.48 -13.98
CA GLN A 230 2.36 -16.73 -13.34
C GLN A 230 1.37 -16.51 -12.20
N LEU A 231 1.57 -15.48 -11.38
CA LEU A 231 0.64 -15.17 -10.29
C LEU A 231 -0.65 -14.55 -10.81
N THR A 232 -0.58 -13.72 -11.84
CA THR A 232 -1.77 -13.17 -12.52
C THR A 232 -2.65 -14.29 -13.08
N ALA A 233 -2.04 -15.31 -13.69
CA ALA A 233 -2.76 -16.47 -14.23
C ALA A 233 -3.50 -17.30 -13.16
N ARG A 234 -3.12 -17.19 -11.88
CA ARG A 234 -3.83 -17.83 -10.76
C ARG A 234 -5.08 -17.05 -10.33
N ILE A 235 -5.18 -15.75 -10.64
CA ILE A 235 -6.29 -14.92 -10.19
C ILE A 235 -7.49 -15.12 -11.13
N PRO A 236 -8.65 -15.62 -10.66
CA PRO A 236 -9.74 -16.06 -11.53
C PRO A 236 -10.34 -14.95 -12.39
N GLU A 237 -10.51 -13.76 -11.80
CA GLU A 237 -11.05 -12.61 -12.48
C GLU A 237 -10.16 -11.39 -12.28
N HIS A 238 -9.41 -11.02 -13.32
CA HIS A 238 -8.49 -9.91 -13.26
C HIS A 238 -8.50 -9.02 -14.51
N ARG A 239 -8.03 -7.79 -14.33
CA ARG A 239 -7.59 -6.89 -15.39
C ARG A 239 -6.19 -6.39 -15.06
N THR A 240 -5.38 -6.15 -16.08
CA THR A 240 -4.03 -5.62 -15.90
C THR A 240 -3.91 -4.25 -16.57
N VAL A 241 -3.24 -3.32 -15.89
CA VAL A 241 -2.84 -2.02 -16.42
C VAL A 241 -1.34 -1.87 -16.19
N THR A 242 -0.62 -1.57 -17.26
CA THR A 242 0.82 -1.39 -17.22
C THR A 242 1.18 0.07 -17.45
N PHE A 243 2.01 0.62 -16.58
CA PHE A 243 2.53 1.97 -16.66
C PHE A 243 3.95 1.89 -17.21
N ALA A 244 4.10 2.25 -18.49
CA ALA A 244 5.38 2.18 -19.19
C ALA A 244 6.40 3.19 -18.64
N ASP A 245 5.92 4.28 -18.05
CA ASP A 245 6.71 5.41 -17.57
C ASP A 245 6.56 5.62 -16.05
N ALA A 246 6.27 4.56 -15.28
CA ALA A 246 6.26 4.59 -13.81
C ALA A 246 6.98 3.35 -13.25
N GLY A 247 7.50 3.47 -12.04
CA GLY A 247 8.08 2.38 -11.27
C GLY A 247 7.15 1.88 -10.17
N HIS A 248 7.73 1.67 -8.99
CA HIS A 248 7.11 1.10 -7.82
C HIS A 248 6.04 2.02 -7.23
N LEU A 249 6.22 3.35 -7.31
CA LEU A 249 5.38 4.34 -6.66
C LEU A 249 4.39 4.95 -7.66
N ILE A 250 3.63 4.12 -8.39
CA ILE A 250 2.61 4.57 -9.37
C ILE A 250 1.74 5.72 -8.86
N PRO A 251 1.18 5.70 -7.63
CA PRO A 251 0.36 6.80 -7.12
C PRO A 251 1.11 8.13 -6.96
N VAL A 252 2.44 8.10 -6.80
CA VAL A 252 3.28 9.30 -6.71
C VAL A 252 3.76 9.74 -8.09
N GLU A 253 4.17 8.77 -8.92
CA GLU A 253 4.76 9.04 -10.23
C GLU A 253 3.72 9.47 -11.26
N ARG A 254 2.53 8.85 -11.23
CA ARG A 254 1.44 9.05 -12.19
C ARG A 254 0.08 9.13 -11.50
N PRO A 255 -0.14 10.07 -10.56
CA PRO A 255 -1.33 10.09 -9.71
C PRO A 255 -2.64 10.19 -10.51
N ARG A 256 -2.67 11.01 -11.57
CA ARG A 256 -3.86 11.16 -12.41
C ARG A 256 -4.20 9.89 -13.19
N ALA A 257 -3.21 9.29 -13.86
CA ALA A 257 -3.41 8.05 -14.62
C ALA A 257 -3.77 6.87 -13.70
N PHE A 258 -3.19 6.84 -12.49
CA PHE A 258 -3.58 5.92 -11.43
C PHE A 258 -5.06 6.06 -11.05
N ALA A 259 -5.51 7.28 -10.74
CA ALA A 259 -6.90 7.53 -10.39
C ALA A 259 -7.86 7.25 -11.56
N ASP A 260 -7.47 7.55 -12.80
CA ASP A 260 -8.28 7.23 -13.99
C ASP A 260 -8.49 5.71 -14.15
N ALA A 261 -7.46 4.91 -13.84
CA ALA A 261 -7.57 3.46 -13.85
C ALA A 261 -8.48 2.92 -12.72
N LEU A 262 -8.44 3.51 -11.52
CA LEU A 262 -9.37 3.20 -10.43
C LEU A 262 -10.83 3.49 -10.82
N LEU A 263 -11.08 4.67 -11.40
CA LEU A 263 -12.42 5.06 -11.85
C LEU A 263 -12.93 4.16 -12.98
N ALA A 264 -12.06 3.78 -13.93
CA ALA A 264 -12.40 2.85 -14.99
C ALA A 264 -12.76 1.46 -14.46
N PHE A 265 -12.10 1.03 -13.38
CA PHE A 265 -12.39 -0.23 -12.71
C PHE A 265 -13.72 -0.23 -11.98
N ALA A 266 -14.02 0.84 -11.22
CA ALA A 266 -15.31 0.99 -10.55
C ALA A 266 -16.49 1.04 -11.56
N ARG A 267 -16.35 1.77 -12.68
CA ARG A 267 -17.39 1.84 -13.73
C ARG A 267 -17.66 0.51 -14.41
N ALA A 268 -16.62 -0.26 -14.75
CA ALA A 268 -16.75 -1.51 -15.51
C ALA A 268 -17.56 -2.60 -14.80
N ARG A 269 -18.00 -2.34 -13.56
CA ARG A 269 -18.60 -3.31 -12.68
C ARG A 269 -20.06 -2.98 -12.31
N GLY A 270 -20.66 -1.96 -12.92
CA GLY A 270 -22.01 -1.50 -12.53
C GLY A 270 -22.03 -1.00 -11.07
N ILE A 271 -20.91 -0.44 -10.63
CA ILE A 271 -20.70 0.07 -9.27
C ILE A 271 -20.61 1.60 -9.28
N GLY A 272 -21.40 2.22 -10.16
CA GLY A 272 -21.61 3.65 -10.30
C GLY A 272 -23.05 3.93 -10.69
#